data_AF-A0AAE0BFS5-F1
#
_entry.id   AF-A0AAE0BFS5-F1
#
_cell.length_a   1.000
_cell.length_b   1.000
_cell.length_c   1.000
_cell.angle_alpha   90.00
_cell.angle_beta   90.00
_cell.angle_gamma   90.00
#
_symmetry.space_group_name_H-M   'P 1'
#
loop_
_entity.id
_entity.type
_entity.pdbx_description
1 polymer ?
#
loop_
_entity_poly.entity_id
_entity_poly.type
_entity_poly.pdbx_seq_one_letter_code
_entity_poly.pdbx_strand_id
1 'polypeptide(L)'
;MDTIVDNECAKEMLKATKMTDNDKYLFRFNRIVPEDNNHEKNYKMHPGLRMLRRQDYLDVNGCDEDLVGNYGYYTLSLEEHLMAAKGFDLYDLVNAYILYYPEGDCDYLDKSNKKNKKKVHHKMQTGKWSNDMIRFKWHEILINNV
;
A
#
# COMPACT_ATOMS: atom_id res chain seq x y z
N MET A 1 2.28 1.68 -14.01
CA MET A 1 2.02 2.19 -12.65
C MET A 1 1.64 3.65 -12.85
N ASP A 2 0.46 4.03 -12.41
CA ASP A 2 -0.23 5.32 -12.64
C ASP A 2 0.18 6.41 -11.65
N THR A 3 1.10 6.10 -10.73
CA THR A 3 1.50 6.98 -9.64
C THR A 3 3.01 7.03 -9.48
N ILE A 4 3.52 8.21 -9.10
CA ILE A 4 4.94 8.49 -8.88
C ILE A 4 5.11 9.19 -7.53
N VAL A 5 6.12 8.77 -6.77
CA VAL A 5 6.63 9.50 -5.61
C VAL A 5 7.73 10.42 -6.10
N ASP A 6 7.49 11.72 -6.07
CA ASP A 6 8.49 12.72 -6.44
C ASP A 6 9.35 13.13 -5.24
N ASN A 7 10.28 14.06 -5.46
CA ASN A 7 11.20 14.50 -4.40
C ASN A 7 10.48 15.20 -3.24
N GLU A 8 9.39 15.92 -3.49
CA GLU A 8 8.65 16.60 -2.43
C GLU A 8 7.89 15.59 -1.57
N CYS A 9 7.18 14.64 -2.19
CA CYS A 9 6.54 13.55 -1.47
C CYS A 9 7.55 12.71 -0.68
N ALA A 10 8.72 12.41 -1.28
CA ALA A 10 9.77 11.65 -0.61
C ALA A 10 10.32 12.36 0.65
N LYS A 11 10.44 13.69 0.63
CA LYS A 11 10.84 14.47 1.81
C LYS A 11 9.83 14.32 2.95
N GLU A 12 8.53 14.38 2.64
CA GLU A 12 7.49 14.19 3.66
C GLU A 12 7.47 12.74 4.20
N MET A 13 7.69 11.75 3.33
CA MET A 13 7.87 10.36 3.76
C MET A 13 9.04 10.21 4.74
N LEU A 14 10.18 10.84 4.47
CA LEU A 14 11.35 10.81 5.36
C LEU A 14 11.13 11.56 6.69
N LYS A 15 10.24 12.55 6.73
CA LYS A 15 9.84 13.16 8.00
C LYS A 15 8.96 12.20 8.80
N ALA A 16 8.02 11.54 8.13
CA ALA A 16 7.13 10.56 8.75
C ALA A 16 7.87 9.35 9.33
N THR A 17 9.00 8.92 8.74
CA THR A 17 9.80 7.83 9.34
C THR A 17 10.29 8.20 10.74
N LYS A 18 10.55 9.48 11.02
CA LYS A 18 10.97 9.95 12.36
C LYS A 18 9.84 9.92 13.39
N MET A 19 8.59 9.79 12.95
CA MET A 19 7.44 9.62 13.84
C MET A 19 7.30 8.15 14.30
N THR A 20 7.87 7.20 13.55
CA THR A 20 7.68 5.76 13.80
C THR A 20 8.66 5.15 14.79
N ASP A 21 9.49 5.96 15.46
CA ASP A 21 10.49 5.45 16.40
C ASP A 21 9.85 4.80 17.63
N ASN A 22 8.60 5.16 17.98
CA ASN A 22 7.83 4.50 19.04
C ASN A 22 6.37 4.18 18.66
N ASP A 23 5.84 4.78 17.60
CA ASP A 23 4.44 4.63 17.22
C ASP A 23 4.23 3.66 16.06
N LYS A 24 3.07 3.00 16.05
CA LYS A 24 2.67 2.01 15.04
C LYS A 24 1.73 2.65 14.02
N TYR A 25 2.32 3.31 13.03
CA TYR A 25 1.55 3.97 11.98
C TYR A 25 1.58 3.22 10.66
N LEU A 26 0.41 3.16 10.03
CA LEU A 26 0.26 2.85 8.63
C LEU A 26 -0.09 4.14 7.90
N PHE A 27 0.88 4.70 7.19
CA PHE A 27 0.72 5.98 6.52
C PHE A 27 -0.03 5.83 5.19
N ARG A 28 -0.95 6.76 4.94
CA ARG A 28 -1.70 6.91 3.70
C ARG A 28 -1.37 8.26 3.06
N PHE A 29 -1.43 8.29 1.73
CA PHE A 29 -1.04 9.46 0.94
C PHE A 29 -2.21 9.96 0.11
N ASN A 30 -2.36 11.28 0.05
CA ASN A 30 -3.21 11.90 -0.96
C ASN A 30 -2.43 12.04 -2.28
N ARG A 31 -3.15 12.28 -3.37
CA ARG A 31 -2.56 12.42 -4.70
C ARG A 31 -2.93 13.74 -5.34
N ILE A 32 -2.07 14.25 -6.21
CA ILE A 32 -2.41 15.32 -7.15
C ILE A 32 -2.37 14.81 -8.58
N VAL A 33 -3.12 15.46 -9.45
CA VAL A 33 -3.07 15.23 -10.90
C VAL A 33 -2.39 16.46 -11.53
N PRO A 34 -1.09 16.40 -11.86
CA PRO A 34 -0.31 17.58 -12.22
C PRO A 34 -0.89 18.37 -13.40
N GLU A 35 -1.47 17.66 -14.37
CA GLU A 35 -1.97 18.24 -15.61
C GLU A 35 -3.46 18.62 -15.57
N ASP A 36 -4.20 18.19 -14.55
CA ASP A 36 -5.64 18.46 -14.43
C ASP A 36 -6.08 18.66 -12.97
N ASN A 37 -6.15 19.93 -12.57
CA ASN A 37 -6.57 20.31 -11.22
C ASN A 37 -8.04 19.98 -10.90
N ASN A 38 -8.89 19.75 -11.91
CA ASN A 38 -10.30 19.43 -11.73
C ASN A 38 -10.58 17.92 -11.78
N HIS A 39 -9.55 17.11 -12.02
CA HIS A 39 -9.69 15.66 -12.10
C HIS A 39 -10.32 15.10 -10.81
N GLU A 40 -11.26 14.17 -10.95
CA GLU A 40 -12.02 13.62 -9.81
C GLU A 40 -11.17 12.94 -8.73
N LYS A 41 -9.94 12.54 -9.08
CA LYS A 41 -8.96 11.91 -8.18
C LYS A 41 -8.04 12.90 -7.47
N ASN A 42 -8.03 14.17 -7.88
CA ASN A 42 -7.15 15.21 -7.33
C ASN A 42 -7.45 15.49 -5.85
N TYR A 43 -6.40 15.69 -5.05
CA TYR A 43 -6.42 15.85 -3.59
C TYR A 43 -7.06 14.71 -2.77
N LYS A 44 -7.51 13.62 -3.41
CA LYS A 44 -8.11 12.47 -2.72
C LYS A 44 -7.04 11.48 -2.26
N MET A 45 -7.37 10.72 -1.21
CA MET A 45 -6.52 9.63 -0.72
C MET A 45 -6.33 8.55 -1.79
N HIS A 46 -5.10 8.05 -1.91
CA HIS A 46 -4.79 6.92 -2.76
C HIS A 46 -5.26 5.61 -2.09
N PRO A 47 -6.06 4.78 -2.78
CA PRO A 47 -6.68 3.62 -2.15
C PRO A 47 -5.68 2.53 -1.78
N GLY A 48 -4.56 2.39 -2.53
CA GLY A 48 -3.65 1.25 -2.40
C GLY A 48 -2.24 1.55 -1.92
N LEU A 49 -1.82 2.82 -1.83
CA LEU A 49 -0.45 3.16 -1.47
C LEU A 49 -0.35 3.32 0.04
N ARG A 50 0.55 2.57 0.66
CA ARG A 50 0.80 2.58 2.10
C ARG A 50 2.29 2.65 2.38
N MET A 51 2.65 3.28 3.48
CA MET A 51 4.02 3.25 4.01
C MET A 51 3.99 2.80 5.46
N LEU A 52 4.90 1.88 5.79
CA LEU A 52 5.10 1.30 7.12
C LEU A 52 6.54 0.79 7.22
N ARG A 53 7.01 0.47 8.43
CA ARG A 53 8.34 -0.13 8.58
C ARG A 53 8.32 -1.54 7.99
N ARG A 54 9.42 -1.91 7.34
CA ARG A 54 9.57 -3.25 6.74
C ARG A 54 9.32 -4.36 7.75
N GLN A 55 9.83 -4.22 8.97
CA GLN A 55 9.66 -5.25 9.99
C GLN A 55 8.18 -5.47 10.35
N ASP A 56 7.40 -4.40 10.46
CA ASP A 56 5.96 -4.51 10.78
C ASP A 56 5.19 -5.23 9.67
N TYR A 57 5.52 -4.98 8.40
CA TYR A 57 4.96 -5.71 7.26
C TYR A 57 5.28 -7.21 7.35
N LEU A 58 6.52 -7.55 7.74
CA LEU A 58 6.95 -8.94 7.88
C LEU A 58 6.33 -9.64 9.10
N ASP A 59 6.08 -8.91 10.19
CA ASP A 59 5.51 -9.43 11.43
C ASP A 59 4.03 -9.80 11.31
N VAL A 60 3.34 -9.24 10.32
CA VAL A 60 1.96 -9.61 9.96
C VAL A 60 1.87 -10.54 8.75
N ASN A 61 3.02 -11.03 8.28
CA ASN A 61 3.14 -11.88 7.09
C ASN A 61 2.64 -11.21 5.79
N GLY A 62 2.70 -9.87 5.71
CA GLY A 62 2.33 -9.13 4.53
C GLY A 62 0.84 -9.17 4.23
N CYS A 63 0.48 -9.20 2.94
CA CYS A 63 -0.90 -9.17 2.49
C CYS A 63 -1.41 -10.58 2.14
N ASP A 64 -2.72 -10.74 2.02
CA ASP A 64 -3.32 -12.01 1.59
C ASP A 64 -3.22 -12.20 0.06
N GLU A 65 -2.52 -13.25 -0.36
CA GLU A 65 -2.25 -13.58 -1.77
C GLU A 65 -3.53 -13.97 -2.55
N ASP A 66 -4.58 -14.47 -1.89
CA ASP A 66 -5.86 -14.79 -2.55
C ASP A 66 -6.59 -13.55 -3.07
N LEU A 67 -6.14 -12.36 -2.66
CA LEU A 67 -6.72 -11.07 -2.98
C LEU A 67 -5.90 -10.30 -4.03
N VAL A 68 -4.72 -10.81 -4.43
CA VAL A 68 -3.90 -10.22 -5.49
C VAL A 68 -4.65 -10.22 -6.83
N GLY A 69 -4.40 -9.20 -7.64
CA GLY A 69 -5.02 -9.03 -8.97
C GLY A 69 -6.47 -8.52 -8.94
N ASN A 70 -7.01 -8.13 -7.78
CA ASN A 70 -8.32 -7.50 -7.67
C ASN A 70 -8.21 -6.21 -6.85
N TYR A 71 -8.72 -5.10 -7.39
CA TYR A 71 -8.51 -3.77 -6.81
C TYR A 71 -9.09 -3.64 -5.39
N GLY A 72 -8.32 -3.03 -4.48
CA GLY A 72 -8.77 -2.54 -3.17
C GLY A 72 -8.71 -3.55 -2.01
N TYR A 73 -8.95 -4.85 -2.24
CA TYR A 73 -9.04 -5.81 -1.12
C TYR A 73 -7.70 -6.32 -0.59
N TYR A 74 -6.68 -6.34 -1.44
CA TYR A 74 -5.31 -6.69 -1.03
C TYR A 74 -4.81 -5.75 0.08
N THR A 75 -4.96 -4.44 -0.09
CA THR A 75 -4.57 -3.44 0.93
C THR A 75 -5.43 -3.53 2.18
N LEU A 76 -6.73 -3.81 2.04
CA LEU A 76 -7.62 -3.99 3.19
C LEU A 76 -7.18 -5.16 4.10
N SER A 77 -6.69 -6.26 3.52
CA SER A 77 -6.19 -7.39 4.33
C SER A 77 -5.01 -7.01 5.21
N LEU A 78 -4.07 -6.21 4.68
CA LEU A 78 -2.92 -5.71 5.43
C LEU A 78 -3.37 -4.77 6.56
N GLU A 79 -4.32 -3.87 6.27
CA GLU A 79 -4.89 -2.96 7.25
C GLU A 79 -5.52 -3.73 8.42
N GLU A 80 -6.35 -4.74 8.13
CA GLU A 80 -6.96 -5.58 9.15
C GLU A 80 -5.90 -6.28 10.02
N HIS A 81 -4.84 -6.84 9.43
CA HIS A 81 -3.80 -7.50 10.21
C HIS A 81 -3.05 -6.53 11.12
N LEU A 82 -2.68 -5.36 10.61
CA LEU A 82 -1.94 -4.36 11.38
C LEU A 82 -2.79 -3.76 12.50
N MET A 83 -4.04 -3.38 12.20
CA MET A 83 -4.94 -2.77 13.18
C MET A 83 -5.41 -3.79 14.21
N ALA A 84 -5.97 -4.93 13.79
CA ALA A 84 -6.57 -5.90 14.71
C ALA A 84 -5.53 -6.71 15.49
N ALA A 85 -4.39 -7.07 14.88
CA ALA A 85 -3.41 -7.92 15.55
C ALA A 85 -2.29 -7.15 16.26
N LYS A 86 -2.02 -5.91 15.86
CA LYS A 86 -0.85 -5.15 16.35
C LYS A 86 -1.16 -3.75 16.87
N GLY A 87 -2.40 -3.29 16.76
CA GLY A 87 -2.83 -1.98 17.27
C GLY A 87 -2.21 -0.82 16.50
N PHE A 88 -2.13 -0.94 15.17
CA PHE A 88 -1.72 0.16 14.31
C PHE A 88 -2.81 1.21 14.17
N ASP A 89 -2.40 2.46 14.02
CA ASP A 89 -3.27 3.57 13.62
C ASP A 89 -3.04 3.93 12.15
N LEU A 90 -4.13 4.31 11.47
CA LEU A 90 -4.05 4.91 10.15
C LEU A 90 -3.67 6.38 10.28
N TYR A 91 -2.57 6.77 9.62
CA TYR A 91 -2.12 8.16 9.62
C TYR A 91 -2.18 8.74 8.21
N ASP A 92 -3.00 9.76 8.02
CA ASP A 92 -3.06 10.49 6.75
C ASP A 92 -1.95 11.53 6.71
N LEU A 93 -0.93 11.27 5.87
CA LEU A 93 0.08 12.26 5.51
C LEU A 93 -0.54 13.26 4.51
N VAL A 94 -1.43 14.10 5.03
CA VAL A 94 -1.96 15.23 4.29
C VAL A 94 -0.80 16.17 3.94
N ASN A 95 -0.70 16.52 2.66
CA ASN A 95 0.37 17.29 2.01
C ASN A 95 1.60 16.49 1.55
N ALA A 96 1.59 15.17 1.67
CA ALA A 96 2.54 14.30 0.99
C ALA A 96 1.89 13.75 -0.29
N TYR A 97 1.90 14.57 -1.35
CA TYR A 97 1.18 14.28 -2.57
C TYR A 97 1.96 13.32 -3.46
N ILE A 98 1.40 12.15 -3.74
CA ILE A 98 1.86 11.37 -4.88
C ILE A 98 1.32 11.97 -6.18
N LEU A 99 2.14 11.93 -7.23
CA LEU A 99 1.73 12.38 -8.56
C LEU A 99 0.94 11.26 -9.21
N TYR A 100 -0.28 11.54 -9.66
CA TYR A 100 -1.12 10.60 -10.40
C TYR A 100 -1.20 11.05 -11.86
N TYR A 101 -0.95 10.10 -12.76
CA TYR A 101 -0.93 10.28 -14.20
C TYR A 101 -2.05 9.44 -14.83
N PRO A 102 -3.20 10.03 -15.20
CA PRO A 102 -4.35 9.31 -15.73
C PRO A 102 -4.01 8.44 -16.94
N GLU A 103 -3.09 8.87 -17.79
CA GLU A 103 -2.61 8.16 -18.98
C GLU A 103 -1.86 6.86 -18.65
N GLY A 104 -1.34 6.74 -17.43
CA GLY A 104 -0.74 5.51 -16.91
C GLY A 104 -1.74 4.57 -16.25
N ASP A 105 -3.00 4.98 -16.12
CA ASP A 105 -4.06 4.15 -15.54
C ASP A 105 -4.49 3.06 -16.52
N CYS A 106 -4.82 1.90 -15.97
CA CYS A 106 -5.20 0.74 -16.75
C CYS A 106 -6.72 0.67 -16.90
N ASP A 107 -7.22 1.00 -18.08
CA ASP A 107 -8.66 1.10 -18.34
C ASP A 107 -9.35 -0.26 -18.60
N TYR A 108 -8.56 -1.29 -18.94
CA TYR A 108 -9.09 -2.63 -19.25
C TYR A 108 -9.23 -3.55 -18.02
N LEU A 109 -8.73 -3.14 -16.84
CA LEU A 109 -8.87 -3.91 -15.61
C LEU A 109 -10.20 -3.59 -14.93
N ASP A 110 -10.95 -4.65 -14.55
CA ASP A 110 -12.12 -4.50 -13.68
C ASP A 110 -11.66 -4.03 -12.29
N LYS A 111 -11.87 -2.73 -12.02
CA LYS A 111 -11.58 -2.10 -10.72
C LYS A 111 -12.71 -2.29 -9.71
N SER A 112 -13.74 -3.10 -10.02
CA SER A 112 -14.84 -3.33 -9.09
C SER A 112 -14.40 -4.16 -7.89
N ASN A 113 -14.87 -3.73 -6.73
CA ASN A 113 -14.77 -4.47 -5.48
C ASN A 113 -15.89 -5.52 -5.32
N LYS A 114 -16.59 -5.91 -6.39
CA LYS A 114 -17.61 -6.96 -6.31
C LYS A 114 -16.94 -8.33 -6.18
N LYS A 115 -15.88 -8.53 -6.95
CA LYS A 115 -15.07 -9.74 -6.93
C LYS A 115 -14.34 -9.81 -5.59
N ASN A 116 -14.33 -10.99 -4.97
CA ASN A 116 -13.77 -11.28 -3.64
C ASN A 116 -14.45 -10.65 -2.41
N LYS A 117 -15.49 -9.80 -2.51
CA LYS A 117 -16.17 -9.24 -1.33
C LYS A 117 -16.61 -10.31 -0.33
N LYS A 118 -17.23 -11.39 -0.80
CA LYS A 118 -17.63 -12.54 0.04
C LYS A 118 -16.43 -13.26 0.66
N LYS A 119 -15.35 -13.42 -0.12
CA LYS A 119 -14.12 -14.09 0.32
C LYS A 119 -13.46 -13.30 1.46
N VAL A 120 -13.32 -11.99 1.29
CA VAL A 120 -12.75 -11.08 2.30
C VAL A 120 -13.57 -11.13 3.58
N HIS A 121 -14.89 -11.00 3.47
CA HIS A 121 -15.77 -11.06 4.65
C HIS A 121 -15.64 -12.38 5.40
N HIS A 122 -15.58 -13.50 4.69
CA HIS A 122 -15.35 -14.81 5.29
C HIS A 122 -13.97 -14.92 5.98
N LYS A 123 -12.91 -14.38 5.36
CA LYS A 123 -11.55 -14.37 5.94
C LYS A 123 -11.48 -13.50 7.18
N MET A 124 -12.10 -12.32 7.18
CA MET A 124 -12.22 -11.45 8.36
C MET A 124 -12.93 -12.16 9.53
N GLN A 125 -14.01 -12.91 9.25
CA GLN A 125 -14.76 -13.64 10.28
C GLN A 125 -14.00 -14.85 10.84
N THR A 126 -13.24 -15.55 9.99
CA THR A 126 -12.60 -16.81 10.35
C THR A 126 -11.12 -16.67 10.75
N GLY A 127 -10.50 -15.54 10.44
CA GLY A 127 -9.06 -15.33 10.59
C GLY A 127 -8.19 -16.16 9.64
N LYS A 128 -8.79 -16.87 8.66
CA LYS A 128 -8.08 -17.79 7.76
C LYS A 128 -7.50 -17.06 6.54
N TRP A 129 -6.39 -16.37 6.76
CA TRP A 129 -5.68 -15.63 5.72
C TRP A 129 -4.66 -16.52 4.99
N SER A 130 -4.44 -16.21 3.70
CA SER A 130 -3.48 -16.89 2.81
C SER A 130 -2.24 -16.01 2.66
N ASN A 131 -1.57 -15.73 3.77
CA ASN A 131 -0.43 -14.83 3.85
C ASN A 131 0.87 -15.55 4.24
N ASP A 132 0.91 -16.88 4.23
CA ASP A 132 2.16 -17.64 4.40
C ASP A 132 3.05 -17.51 3.16
N MET A 133 3.71 -16.35 3.06
CA MET A 133 4.61 -16.03 1.96
C MET A 133 5.93 -16.78 2.09
N ILE A 134 6.34 -17.43 1.00
CA ILE A 134 7.72 -17.93 0.84
C ILE A 134 8.64 -16.71 0.66
N ARG A 135 9.64 -16.58 1.55
CA ARG A 135 10.58 -15.46 1.54
C ARG A 135 11.94 -15.93 1.02
N PHE A 136 12.42 -15.28 -0.04
CA PHE A 136 13.73 -15.54 -0.60
C PHE A 136 14.73 -14.47 -0.12
N LYS A 137 15.93 -14.92 0.26
CA LYS A 137 17.05 -14.01 0.50
C LYS A 137 17.80 -13.84 -0.82
N TRP A 138 17.86 -12.61 -1.31
CA TRP A 138 18.69 -12.27 -2.46
C TRP A 138 20.13 -12.04 -2.02
N HIS A 139 21.07 -12.55 -2.81
CA HIS A 139 22.49 -12.30 -2.65
C HIS A 139 22.98 -11.63 -3.92
N GLU A 140 23.67 -10.51 -3.76
CA GLU A 140 24.39 -9.88 -4.86
C GLU A 140 25.62 -10.74 -5.18
N ILE A 141 25.76 -11.14 -6.44
CA ILE A 141 26.94 -11.84 -6.94
C ILE A 141 27.66 -10.87 -7.87
N LEU A 142 28.81 -10.35 -7.43
CA LEU A 142 29.71 -9.61 -8.31
C LEU A 142 30.39 -10.58 -9.26
N ILE A 143 29.99 -10.58 -10.52
CA ILE A 143 30.69 -11.31 -11.58
C ILE A 143 31.83 -10.42 -12.06
N ASN A 144 33.05 -10.73 -11.62
CA ASN A 144 34.25 -10.13 -12.21
C ASN A 144 34.47 -10.78 -13.57
N ASN A 145 34.28 -10.01 -14.64
CA ASN A 145 34.69 -10.43 -15.98
C ASN A 145 36.23 -10.53 -15.98
N VAL A 146 36.74 -11.76 -16.16
CA VAL A 146 38.16 -12.06 -16.38
C VAL A 146 38.51 -11.78 -17.83
#